data_AF-A0A7S0HR15-F1
#
_entry.id   AF-A0A7S0HR15-F1
#
_cell.length_a   1.000
_cell.length_b   1.000
_cell.length_c   1.000
_cell.angle_alpha   90.00
_cell.angle_beta   90.00
_cell.angle_gamma   90.00
#
_symmetry.space_group_name_H-M   'P 1'
#
loop_
_entity.id
_entity.type
_entity.pdbx_description
1 polymer ?
#
loop_
_entity_poly.entity_id
_entity_poly.type
_entity_poly.pdbx_seq_one_letter_code
_entity_poly.pdbx_strand_id
1 'polypeptide(L)'
;MLGASGSRVPSPTSSSSGEGLTDAQKLQLVVRNCVQKAVELVLHSRMMPLPPHMRRGSTNRWFNLESEELLTVRDELEEWRQEMAQPLQLDILLQTAGNSLMREAVGATP
;
A
#
# COMPACT_ATOMS: atom_id res chain seq x y z
N MET A 1 45.98 -9.44 34.20
CA MET A 1 45.63 -8.16 33.56
C MET A 1 44.54 -8.43 32.53
N LEU A 2 43.31 -8.05 32.85
CA LEU A 2 42.11 -8.29 32.05
C LEU A 2 41.85 -7.04 31.18
N GLY A 3 41.95 -7.20 29.86
CA GLY A 3 41.49 -6.20 28.89
C GLY A 3 40.31 -6.78 28.13
N ALA A 4 39.09 -6.60 28.64
CA ALA A 4 37.87 -6.95 27.91
C ALA A 4 37.41 -5.71 27.14
N SER A 5 37.71 -5.69 25.84
CA SER A 5 37.14 -4.73 24.89
C SER A 5 35.63 -4.89 24.83
N GLY A 6 34.90 -3.92 25.39
CA GLY A 6 33.45 -3.83 25.25
C GLY A 6 33.08 -3.51 23.80
N SER A 7 32.69 -4.53 23.04
CA SER A 7 32.06 -4.37 21.73
C SER A 7 30.67 -3.79 21.91
N ARG A 8 30.53 -2.49 21.66
CA ARG A 8 29.24 -1.79 21.64
C ARG A 8 28.54 -2.17 20.34
N VAL A 9 27.61 -3.11 20.42
CA VAL A 9 26.67 -3.39 19.32
C VAL A 9 25.80 -2.15 19.13
N PRO A 10 25.73 -1.54 17.93
CA PRO A 10 24.78 -0.46 17.69
C PRO A 10 23.36 -1.05 17.72
N SER A 11 22.52 -0.51 18.61
CA SER A 11 21.09 -0.80 18.66
C SER A 11 20.45 -0.50 17.30
N PRO A 12 19.44 -1.29 16.86
CA PRO A 12 18.73 -1.01 15.62
C PRO A 12 18.12 0.39 15.71
N THR A 13 18.49 1.24 14.76
CA THR A 13 17.89 2.55 14.53
C THR A 13 16.40 2.34 14.30
N SER A 14 15.60 2.71 15.29
CA SER A 14 14.15 2.88 15.16
C SER A 14 13.88 3.86 14.03
N SER A 15 13.34 3.35 12.92
CA SER A 15 12.75 4.15 11.86
C SER A 15 11.69 5.07 12.47
N SER A 16 12.00 6.37 12.54
CA SER A 16 11.31 7.43 13.27
C SER A 16 9.99 7.88 12.63
N SER A 17 9.09 6.95 12.31
CA SER A 17 7.87 7.27 11.56
C SER A 17 6.70 7.76 12.42
N GLY A 18 6.86 7.92 13.74
CA GLY A 18 5.73 8.27 14.62
C GLY A 18 6.08 8.93 15.95
N GLU A 19 7.27 9.53 16.07
CA GLU A 19 7.62 10.30 17.28
C GLU A 19 6.69 11.52 17.41
N GLY A 20 6.12 11.73 18.60
CA GLY A 20 5.19 12.83 18.88
C GLY A 20 3.72 12.58 18.49
N LEU A 21 3.39 11.43 17.90
CA LEU A 21 2.00 11.08 17.61
C LEU A 21 1.27 10.56 18.86
N THR A 22 0.00 10.91 18.99
CA THR A 22 -0.91 10.26 19.96
C THR A 22 -1.13 8.80 19.56
N ASP A 23 -1.55 7.96 20.49
CA ASP A 23 -1.80 6.54 20.19
C ASP A 23 -2.91 6.35 19.15
N ALA A 24 -3.91 7.23 19.13
CA ALA A 24 -4.91 7.27 18.08
C ALA A 24 -4.29 7.56 16.70
N GLN A 25 -3.37 8.54 16.62
CA GLN A 25 -2.67 8.86 15.38
C GLN A 25 -1.74 7.73 14.92
N LYS A 26 -1.06 7.05 15.85
CA LYS A 26 -0.25 5.86 15.54
C LYS A 26 -1.11 4.73 14.99
N LEU A 27 -2.26 4.46 15.62
CA LEU A 27 -3.20 3.44 15.13
C LEU A 27 -3.68 3.79 13.73
N GLN A 28 -4.06 5.05 13.48
CA GLN A 28 -4.46 5.53 12.16
C GLN A 28 -3.34 5.33 11.13
N LEU A 29 -2.09 5.65 11.47
CA LEU A 29 -0.93 5.42 10.61
C LEU A 29 -0.76 3.93 10.28
N VAL A 30 -0.85 3.05 11.29
CA VAL A 30 -0.74 1.60 11.11
C VAL A 30 -1.85 1.07 10.19
N VAL A 31 -3.10 1.47 10.41
CA VAL A 31 -4.23 1.05 9.59
C VAL A 31 -4.06 1.51 8.14
N ARG A 32 -3.68 2.77 7.92
CA ARG A 32 -3.43 3.32 6.58
C ARG A 32 -2.36 2.55 5.82
N ASN A 33 -1.24 2.24 6.48
CA ASN A 33 -0.17 1.46 5.86
C ASN A 33 -0.55 -0.01 5.64
N CYS A 34 -1.34 -0.60 6.54
CA CYS A 34 -1.85 -1.97 6.39
C CYS A 34 -2.70 -2.10 5.14
N VAL A 35 -3.68 -1.20 4.97
CA VAL A 35 -4.60 -1.24 3.85
C VAL A 35 -3.90 -0.96 2.52
N GLN A 36 -3.01 0.06 2.46
CA GLN A 36 -2.24 0.32 1.25
C GLN A 36 -1.40 -0.91 0.85
N LYS A 37 -0.67 -1.49 1.80
CA LYS A 37 0.17 -2.66 1.52
C LYS A 37 -0.65 -3.88 1.10
N ALA A 38 -1.82 -4.08 1.69
CA ALA A 38 -2.72 -5.17 1.29
C ALA A 38 -3.19 -5.03 -0.17
N VAL A 39 -3.60 -3.83 -0.58
CA VAL A 39 -4.00 -3.55 -1.97
C VAL A 39 -2.83 -3.76 -2.94
N GLU A 40 -1.66 -3.22 -2.62
CA GLU A 40 -0.45 -3.40 -3.44
C GLU A 40 -0.12 -4.87 -3.65
N LEU A 41 -0.12 -5.69 -2.58
CA LEU A 41 0.15 -7.12 -2.67
C LEU A 41 -0.88 -7.88 -3.51
N VAL A 42 -2.16 -7.54 -3.35
CA VAL A 42 -3.23 -8.14 -4.15
C VAL A 42 -3.01 -7.82 -5.63
N LEU A 43 -2.74 -6.56 -5.99
CA LEU A 43 -2.53 -6.16 -7.38
C LEU A 43 -1.26 -6.79 -7.97
N HIS A 44 -0.14 -6.78 -7.25
CA HIS A 44 1.09 -7.49 -7.66
C HIS A 44 0.84 -8.98 -7.88
N SER A 45 -0.02 -9.63 -7.09
CA SER A 45 -0.32 -11.06 -7.27
C SER A 45 -1.23 -11.37 -8.47
N ARG A 46 -2.04 -10.41 -8.92
CA ARG A 46 -3.08 -10.65 -9.94
C ARG A 46 -2.79 -10.04 -11.30
N MET A 47 -1.97 -8.99 -11.35
CA MET A 47 -1.81 -8.17 -12.55
C MET A 47 -0.38 -8.22 -13.10
N MET A 48 0.35 -9.33 -12.95
CA MET A 48 1.72 -9.42 -13.47
C MET A 48 1.76 -9.94 -14.92
N PRO A 49 2.47 -9.25 -15.84
CA PRO A 49 3.24 -8.01 -15.62
C PRO A 49 2.33 -6.79 -15.41
N LEU A 50 2.72 -5.89 -14.49
CA LEU A 50 1.93 -4.70 -14.14
C LEU A 50 1.60 -3.87 -15.39
N PRO A 51 0.37 -3.34 -15.50
CA PRO A 51 0.00 -2.44 -16.59
C PRO A 51 0.90 -1.19 -16.66
N PRO A 52 1.11 -0.60 -17.86
CA PRO A 52 1.99 0.56 -18.02
C PRO A 52 1.61 1.81 -17.21
N HIS A 53 0.32 1.96 -16.88
CA HIS A 53 -0.17 3.08 -16.07
C HIS A 53 0.07 2.89 -14.56
N MET A 54 0.38 1.67 -14.11
CA MET A 54 0.71 1.40 -12.71
C MET A 54 2.17 1.78 -12.46
N ARG A 55 2.36 2.99 -11.92
CA ARG A 55 3.69 3.51 -11.61
C ARG A 55 4.22 2.90 -10.32
N ARG A 56 5.43 2.37 -10.41
CA ARG A 56 6.19 1.80 -9.30
C ARG A 56 6.85 2.91 -8.48
N GLY A 57 6.76 2.77 -7.15
CA GLY A 57 7.25 3.73 -6.17
C GLY A 57 8.48 3.22 -5.43
N SER A 58 8.62 3.63 -4.17
CA SER A 58 9.73 3.21 -3.32
C SER A 58 9.52 1.80 -2.77
N THR A 59 10.57 1.22 -2.18
CA THR A 59 10.45 -0.04 -1.45
C THR A 59 9.77 0.21 -0.11
N ASN A 60 8.64 -0.47 0.14
CA ASN A 60 7.90 -0.42 1.38
C ASN A 60 8.25 -1.62 2.26
N ARG A 61 8.68 -1.35 3.50
CA ARG A 61 9.10 -2.35 4.50
C ARG A 61 8.17 -2.44 5.72
N TRP A 62 6.98 -1.86 5.64
CA TRP A 62 5.99 -1.98 6.71
C TRP A 62 5.68 -3.45 7.00
N PHE A 63 5.41 -3.76 8.29
CA PHE A 63 5.09 -5.10 8.76
C PHE A 63 6.17 -6.16 8.51
N ASN A 64 7.44 -5.73 8.45
CA ASN A 64 8.60 -6.60 8.17
C ASN A 64 8.48 -7.38 6.85
N LEU A 65 7.74 -6.83 5.89
CA LEU A 65 7.57 -7.41 4.56
C LEU A 65 8.05 -6.41 3.52
N GLU A 66 9.01 -6.80 2.69
CA GLU A 66 9.53 -5.96 1.61
C GLU A 66 8.61 -6.08 0.38
N SER A 67 8.08 -4.96 -0.08
CA SER A 67 7.23 -4.87 -1.28
C SER A 67 7.51 -3.57 -2.03
N GLU A 68 7.08 -3.51 -3.28
CA GLU A 68 7.16 -2.29 -4.09
C GLU A 68 5.86 -1.51 -3.99
N GLU A 69 5.95 -0.20 -3.68
CA GLU A 69 4.78 0.67 -3.66
C GLU A 69 4.22 0.88 -5.07
N LEU A 70 2.90 1.02 -5.15
CA LEU A 70 2.22 1.42 -6.37
C LEU A 70 1.69 2.85 -6.16
N LEU A 71 2.30 3.83 -6.84
CA LEU A 71 1.94 5.24 -6.66
C LEU A 71 0.47 5.49 -7.00
N THR A 72 -0.07 4.77 -7.99
CA THR A 72 -1.49 4.82 -8.35
C THR A 72 -2.39 4.38 -7.18
N VAL A 73 -2.01 3.31 -6.46
CA VAL A 73 -2.75 2.85 -5.27
C VAL A 73 -2.71 3.88 -4.16
N ARG A 74 -1.55 4.49 -3.93
CA ARG A 74 -1.43 5.57 -2.95
C ARG A 74 -2.37 6.72 -3.32
N ASP A 75 -2.36 7.16 -4.57
CA ASP A 75 -3.16 8.31 -5.01
C ASP A 75 -4.68 7.99 -4.94
N GLU A 76 -5.11 6.80 -5.37
CA GLU A 76 -6.53 6.37 -5.31
C GLU A 76 -7.04 6.14 -3.88
N LEU A 77 -6.20 5.65 -2.96
CA LEU A 77 -6.58 5.45 -1.56
C LEU A 77 -6.64 6.76 -0.76
N GLU A 78 -6.17 7.89 -1.30
CA GLU A 78 -6.09 9.14 -0.54
C GLU A 78 -7.47 9.61 -0.06
N GLU A 79 -8.49 9.50 -0.91
CA GLU A 79 -9.86 9.84 -0.54
C GLU A 79 -10.39 8.92 0.57
N TRP A 80 -10.20 7.61 0.44
CA TRP A 80 -10.62 6.65 1.46
C TRP A 80 -9.89 6.85 2.81
N ARG A 81 -8.62 7.29 2.79
CA ARG A 81 -7.83 7.54 4.00
C ARG A 81 -8.31 8.74 4.82
N GLN A 82 -9.01 9.69 4.21
CA GLN A 82 -9.52 10.87 4.92
C GLN A 82 -10.61 10.49 5.92
N GLU A 83 -11.51 9.58 5.53
CA GLU A 83 -12.64 9.15 6.34
C GLU A 83 -12.79 7.62 6.22
N MET A 84 -11.90 6.87 6.93
CA MET A 84 -11.89 5.40 7.00
C MET A 84 -13.11 4.82 7.76
N ALA A 85 -14.29 5.36 7.52
CA ALA A 85 -15.57 4.96 8.10
C ALA A 85 -16.21 3.79 7.33
N GLN A 86 -15.81 3.59 6.07
CA GLN A 86 -16.36 2.55 5.19
C GLN A 86 -15.31 1.46 4.92
N PRO A 87 -15.74 0.19 4.74
CA PRO A 87 -14.84 -0.88 4.33
C PRO A 87 -14.23 -0.57 2.96
N LEU A 88 -12.95 -0.91 2.77
CA LEU A 88 -12.33 -0.83 1.46
C LEU A 88 -12.76 -2.04 0.62
N GLN A 89 -13.37 -1.79 -0.54
CA GLN A 89 -13.69 -2.82 -1.53
C GLN A 89 -12.72 -2.71 -2.71
N LEU A 90 -12.17 -3.85 -3.14
CA LEU A 90 -11.29 -3.96 -4.30
C LEU A 90 -11.85 -5.00 -5.26
N ASP A 91 -12.33 -4.55 -6.41
CA ASP A 91 -12.86 -5.43 -7.45
C ASP A 91 -11.82 -5.65 -8.55
N ILE A 92 -11.51 -6.92 -8.83
CA ILE A 92 -10.55 -7.30 -9.88
C ILE A 92 -11.32 -7.97 -11.01
N LEU A 93 -11.39 -7.28 -12.14
CA LEU A 93 -12.24 -7.66 -13.26
C LEU A 93 -11.38 -8.04 -14.47
N LEU A 94 -11.77 -9.11 -15.17
CA LEU A 94 -11.18 -9.48 -16.46
C LEU A 94 -11.91 -8.73 -17.58
N GLN A 95 -11.20 -7.86 -18.29
CA GLN A 95 -11.71 -7.26 -19.52
C GLN A 95 -11.35 -8.15 -20.70
N THR A 96 -12.32 -8.86 -21.26
CA THR A 96 -12.21 -9.51 -22.57
C THR A 96 -12.72 -8.54 -23.64
N ALA A 97 -12.18 -8.62 -24.86
CA ALA A 97 -12.55 -7.70 -25.96
C ALA A 97 -14.06 -7.67 -26.28
N GLY A 98 -14.83 -8.70 -25.88
CA GLY A 98 -16.29 -8.72 -25.99
C GLY A 98 -17.06 -7.96 -24.90
N ASN A 99 -16.44 -7.69 -23.74
CA ASN A 99 -17.09 -7.04 -22.60
C ASN A 99 -16.99 -5.50 -22.64
N SER A 100 -16.02 -4.95 -23.38
CA SER A 100 -15.86 -3.49 -23.54
C SER A 100 -17.00 -2.87 -24.35
N LEU A 101 -17.46 -3.57 -25.40
CA LEU A 101 -18.58 -3.14 -26.25
C LEU A 101 -19.91 -3.10 -25.49
N MET A 102 -20.10 -3.93 -24.47
CA MET A 102 -21.32 -3.91 -23.64
C MET A 102 -21.37 -2.72 -22.68
N ARG A 103 -20.22 -2.27 -22.14
CA ARG A 103 -20.19 -1.13 -21.21
C ARG A 103 -20.43 0.21 -21.91
N GLU A 104 -19.98 0.33 -23.16
CA GLU A 104 -20.25 1.50 -24.01
C GLU A 104 -21.73 1.55 -24.44
N ALA A 105 -22.33 0.40 -24.77
CA ALA A 105 -23.74 0.32 -25.16
C ALA A 105 -24.73 0.57 -24.01
N VAL A 106 -24.34 0.29 -22.76
CA VAL A 106 -25.20 0.52 -21.56
C VAL A 106 -25.07 1.95 -21.02
N GLY A 107 -24.00 2.67 -21.37
CA GLY A 107 -23.83 4.10 -21.03
C GLY A 107 -24.45 5.07 -22.05
N ALA A 108 -24.97 4.56 -23.18
CA ALA A 108 -25.56 5.34 -24.24
C ALA A 108 -27.05 5.01 -24.40
N THR A 109 -27.86 5.48 -23.46
CA THR A 109 -29.29 5.72 -23.72
C THR A 109 -29.64 7.13 -23.24
N PRO A 110 -30.44 7.88 -24.04
CA PRO A 110 -30.58 9.35 -23.99
C PRO A 110 -31.21 9.91 -22.73
#